data_AF-A0A351MKY8-F1
#
_entry.id   AF-A0A351MKY8-F1
#
_cell.length_a   1.000
_cell.length_b   1.000
_cell.length_c   1.000
_cell.angle_alpha   90.00
_cell.angle_beta   90.00
_cell.angle_gamma   90.00
#
_symmetry.space_group_name_H-M   'P 1'
#
loop_
_entity.id
_entity.type
_entity.pdbx_description
1 polymer ?
#
loop_
_entity_poly.entity_id
_entity_poly.type
_entity_poly.pdbx_seq_one_letter_code
_entity_poly.pdbx_strand_id
1 'polypeptide(L)'
;MRAAHCPHDTDLAGVLAGLRTVTEPLEAAWARLEAAENIAIKANIVWPPQHYRRHAGRAQELVDEEVLRATLILLRERCQGQITVIDSSLTHDQHDFYFLDLLAEYGVGFINVNDAPAR
;
A
#
# COMPACT_ATOMS: atom_id res chain seq x y z
N MET A 1 4.35 19.51 2.71
CA MET A 1 4.58 18.31 1.85
C MET A 1 6.07 18.00 1.90
N ARG A 2 6.45 16.77 2.26
CA ARG A 2 7.83 16.28 2.13
C ARG A 2 7.83 15.28 0.97
N ALA A 3 8.71 15.47 0.02
CA ALA A 3 8.90 14.57 -1.11
C ALA A 3 10.39 14.27 -1.23
N ALA A 4 10.72 13.05 -1.59
CA ALA A 4 12.07 12.67 -1.98
C ALA A 4 12.08 12.35 -3.47
N HIS A 5 13.20 12.62 -4.11
CA HIS A 5 13.46 12.11 -5.44
C HIS A 5 13.62 10.58 -5.35
N CYS A 6 12.79 9.84 -6.08
CA CYS A 6 12.86 8.39 -6.19
C CYS A 6 12.95 8.03 -7.68
N PRO A 7 14.13 7.60 -8.17
CA PRO A 7 14.25 7.07 -9.53
C PRO A 7 13.25 5.94 -9.78
N HIS A 8 12.72 5.86 -11.00
CA HIS A 8 11.71 4.85 -11.36
C HIS A 8 12.28 3.42 -11.37
N ASP A 9 13.59 3.26 -11.46
CA ASP A 9 14.32 1.99 -11.41
C ASP A 9 14.83 1.62 -10.00
N THR A 10 14.43 2.37 -8.97
CA THR A 10 14.81 2.09 -7.58
C THR A 10 14.20 0.78 -7.10
N ASP A 11 15.02 -0.09 -6.53
CA ASP A 11 14.58 -1.36 -5.94
C ASP A 11 13.83 -1.17 -4.61
N LEU A 12 13.29 -2.26 -4.07
CA LEU A 12 12.56 -2.26 -2.79
C LEU A 12 13.35 -1.60 -1.65
N ALA A 13 14.64 -1.93 -1.54
CA ALA A 13 15.50 -1.45 -0.46
C ALA A 13 15.69 0.07 -0.54
N GLY A 14 15.92 0.60 -1.75
CA GLY A 14 16.02 2.03 -2.00
C GLY A 14 14.70 2.76 -1.73
N VAL A 15 13.57 2.20 -2.17
CA VAL A 15 12.24 2.77 -1.87
C VAL A 15 11.99 2.81 -0.36
N LEU A 16 12.28 1.71 0.36
CA LEU A 16 12.14 1.64 1.81
C LEU A 16 13.02 2.66 2.53
N ALA A 17 14.28 2.80 2.12
CA ALA A 17 15.20 3.80 2.68
C ALA A 17 14.70 5.24 2.44
N GLY A 18 14.17 5.50 1.24
CA GLY A 18 13.53 6.78 0.90
C GLY A 18 12.32 7.06 1.77
N LEU A 19 11.42 6.09 1.92
CA LEU A 19 10.23 6.22 2.78
C LEU A 19 10.61 6.47 4.22
N ARG A 20 11.55 5.71 4.80
CA ARG A 20 12.07 5.98 6.16
C ARG A 20 12.54 7.42 6.29
N THR A 21 13.41 7.87 5.40
CA THR A 21 14.00 9.21 5.46
C THR A 21 12.93 10.32 5.44
N VAL A 22 11.94 10.19 4.57
CA VAL A 22 10.87 11.21 4.41
C VAL A 22 9.91 11.20 5.59
N THR A 23 9.63 10.02 6.15
CA THR A 23 8.61 9.82 7.18
C THR A 23 9.15 9.90 8.59
N GLU A 24 10.44 9.61 8.84
CA GLU A 24 11.05 9.58 10.18
C GLU A 24 10.71 10.81 11.03
N PRO A 25 10.81 12.05 10.52
CA PRO A 25 10.56 13.24 11.34
C PRO A 25 9.05 13.58 11.44
N LEU A 26 8.14 12.64 11.19
CA LEU A 26 6.68 12.81 11.35
C LEU A 26 6.21 12.28 12.70
N GLU A 27 6.87 12.71 13.79
CA GLU A 27 6.69 12.18 15.15
C GLU A 27 5.21 12.07 15.58
N ALA A 28 4.41 13.11 15.35
CA ALA A 28 2.99 13.11 15.72
C ALA A 28 2.15 12.11 14.90
N ALA A 29 2.49 11.89 13.63
CA ALA A 29 1.81 10.89 12.80
C ALA A 29 2.22 9.48 13.22
N TRP A 30 3.52 9.27 13.48
CA TRP A 30 4.04 8.01 13.97
C TRP A 30 3.44 7.63 15.32
N ALA A 31 3.41 8.54 16.28
CA ALA A 31 2.78 8.29 17.58
C ALA A 31 1.31 7.85 17.45
N ARG A 32 0.56 8.41 16.50
CA ARG A 32 -0.83 8.01 16.23
C ARG A 32 -0.94 6.63 15.60
N LEU A 33 -0.05 6.30 14.65
CA LEU A 33 -0.04 5.00 13.97
C LEU A 33 0.43 3.89 14.92
N GLU A 34 1.47 4.14 15.69
CA GLU A 34 2.05 3.17 16.65
C GLU A 34 1.07 2.85 17.79
N ALA A 35 0.24 3.81 18.19
CA ALA A 35 -0.82 3.62 19.20
C ALA A 35 -2.13 3.05 18.63
N ALA A 36 -2.27 2.92 17.29
CA ALA A 36 -3.51 2.47 16.67
C ALA A 36 -3.64 0.94 16.76
N GLU A 37 -4.79 0.47 17.25
CA GLU A 37 -5.14 -0.96 17.21
C GLU A 37 -5.45 -1.41 15.78
N ASN A 38 -5.96 -0.50 14.94
CA ASN A 38 -6.37 -0.77 13.56
C ASN A 38 -5.89 0.34 12.62
N ILE A 39 -5.24 -0.06 11.54
CA ILE A 39 -4.72 0.83 10.49
C ILE A 39 -5.34 0.39 9.15
N ALA A 40 -6.17 1.26 8.58
CA ALA A 40 -6.74 1.05 7.26
C ALA A 40 -5.93 1.83 6.20
N ILE A 41 -5.51 1.15 5.13
CA ILE A 41 -4.74 1.74 4.03
C ILE A 41 -5.59 1.76 2.77
N LYS A 42 -5.69 2.92 2.15
CA LYS A 42 -6.25 3.07 0.80
C LYS A 42 -5.12 3.43 -0.15
N ALA A 43 -4.91 2.62 -1.18
CA ALA A 43 -3.92 2.87 -2.23
C ALA A 43 -4.63 2.86 -3.58
N ASN A 44 -4.15 3.64 -4.56
CA ASN A 44 -4.70 3.58 -5.92
C ASN A 44 -4.12 2.35 -6.63
N ILE A 45 -4.68 1.17 -6.38
CA ILE A 45 -4.13 -0.14 -6.83
C ILE A 45 -5.14 -1.03 -7.55
N VAL A 46 -6.43 -0.72 -7.48
CA VAL A 46 -7.46 -1.46 -8.22
C VAL A 46 -7.63 -0.87 -9.60
N TRP A 47 -7.43 -1.70 -10.63
CA TRP A 47 -7.73 -1.35 -12.01
C TRP A 47 -7.89 -2.62 -12.85
N PRO A 48 -8.78 -2.64 -13.86
CA PRO A 48 -8.89 -3.80 -14.73
C PRO A 48 -7.54 -4.12 -15.39
N PRO A 49 -7.04 -5.38 -15.35
CA PRO A 49 -5.70 -5.73 -15.81
C PRO A 49 -5.42 -5.34 -17.26
N GLN A 50 -6.43 -5.37 -18.13
CA GLN A 50 -6.34 -4.92 -19.53
C GLN A 50 -6.01 -3.43 -19.68
N HIS A 51 -6.20 -2.65 -18.62
CA HIS A 51 -5.90 -1.22 -18.58
C HIS A 51 -4.72 -0.89 -17.67
N TYR A 52 -4.15 -1.87 -16.96
CA TYR A 52 -3.02 -1.65 -16.06
C TYR A 52 -1.73 -1.39 -16.86
N ARG A 53 -1.34 -0.11 -16.94
CA ARG A 53 -0.16 0.32 -17.69
C ARG A 53 1.10 0.20 -16.85
N ARG A 54 2.13 -0.44 -17.44
CA ARG A 54 3.45 -0.57 -16.85
C ARG A 54 4.53 0.05 -17.73
N HIS A 55 5.51 0.70 -17.11
CA HIS A 55 6.71 1.20 -17.76
C HIS A 55 7.93 0.68 -17.02
N ALA A 56 8.89 0.06 -17.73
CA ALA A 56 10.08 -0.56 -17.13
C ALA A 56 9.76 -1.51 -15.94
N GLY A 57 8.65 -2.25 -16.03
CA GLY A 57 8.21 -3.17 -14.96
C GLY A 57 7.49 -2.50 -13.78
N ARG A 58 7.30 -1.18 -13.80
CA ARG A 58 6.67 -0.41 -12.72
C ARG A 58 5.28 0.07 -13.10
N ALA A 59 4.42 0.30 -12.12
CA ALA A 59 3.11 0.90 -12.36
C ALA A 59 3.28 2.34 -12.90
N GLN A 60 2.61 2.67 -14.00
CA GLN A 60 2.69 4.03 -14.57
C GLN A 60 1.68 4.99 -13.94
N GLU A 61 0.48 4.50 -13.63
CA GLU A 61 -0.67 5.32 -13.19
C GLU A 61 -1.19 4.93 -11.80
N LEU A 62 -0.90 3.71 -11.37
CA LEU A 62 -1.28 3.17 -10.06
C LEU A 62 -0.12 3.30 -9.08
N VAL A 63 -0.41 3.13 -7.79
CA VAL A 63 0.62 3.00 -6.78
C VAL A 63 1.47 1.79 -7.14
N ASP A 64 2.77 2.02 -7.22
CA ASP A 64 3.73 1.00 -7.58
C ASP A 64 3.86 -0.08 -6.49
N GLU A 65 4.04 -1.33 -6.92
CA GLU A 65 4.10 -2.49 -6.03
C GLU A 65 5.25 -2.38 -5.00
N GLU A 66 6.42 -1.86 -5.39
CA GLU A 66 7.54 -1.69 -4.44
C GLU A 66 7.24 -0.61 -3.41
N VAL A 67 6.50 0.43 -3.78
CA VAL A 67 6.05 1.47 -2.84
C VAL A 67 5.06 0.88 -1.85
N LEU A 68 4.12 0.04 -2.31
CA LEU A 68 3.18 -0.66 -1.43
C LEU A 68 3.94 -1.61 -0.49
N ARG A 69 4.83 -2.46 -1.01
CA ARG A 69 5.67 -3.38 -0.23
C ARG A 69 6.48 -2.64 0.84
N ALA A 70 7.20 -1.59 0.45
CA ALA A 70 8.00 -0.79 1.38
C ALA A 70 7.15 -0.12 2.46
N THR A 71 5.95 0.36 2.10
CA THR A 71 5.00 0.93 3.06
C THR A 71 4.54 -0.11 4.07
N LEU A 72 4.18 -1.32 3.62
CA LEU A 72 3.76 -2.42 4.49
C LEU A 72 4.89 -2.88 5.42
N ILE A 73 6.12 -3.00 4.91
CA ILE A 73 7.31 -3.30 5.72
C ILE A 73 7.49 -2.25 6.81
N LEU A 74 7.49 -0.96 6.44
CA LEU A 74 7.72 0.12 7.40
C LEU A 74 6.64 0.17 8.49
N LEU A 75 5.38 -0.03 8.13
CA LEU A 75 4.29 -0.09 9.10
C LEU A 75 4.41 -1.32 10.01
N ARG A 76 4.79 -2.48 9.48
CA ARG A 76 4.97 -3.71 10.28
C ARG A 76 6.13 -3.62 11.27
N GLU A 77 7.18 -2.87 10.94
CA GLU A 77 8.30 -2.68 11.85
C GLU A 77 7.97 -1.76 13.02
N ARG A 78 7.10 -0.75 12.80
CA ARG A 78 6.80 0.28 13.80
C ARG A 78 5.50 0.03 14.56
N CYS A 79 4.51 -0.57 13.90
CA CYS A 79 3.16 -0.67 14.42
C CYS A 79 2.81 -2.13 14.76
N GLN A 80 2.15 -2.33 15.89
CA GLN A 80 1.65 -3.64 16.33
C GLN A 80 0.17 -3.87 15.98
N GLY A 81 -0.54 -2.81 15.57
CA GLY A 81 -1.95 -2.87 15.20
C GLY A 81 -2.23 -3.75 13.98
N GLN A 82 -3.51 -4.11 13.82
CA GLN A 82 -3.99 -4.80 12.63
C GLN A 82 -3.94 -3.85 11.43
N ILE A 83 -3.30 -4.29 10.35
CA ILE A 83 -3.21 -3.54 9.10
C ILE A 83 -4.14 -4.18 8.08
N THR A 84 -4.99 -3.36 7.46
CA THR A 84 -5.93 -3.79 6.43
C THR A 84 -5.90 -2.82 5.26
N VAL A 85 -5.82 -3.34 4.03
CA VAL A 85 -6.07 -2.54 2.83
C VAL A 85 -7.56 -2.51 2.55
N ILE A 86 -8.07 -1.34 2.19
CA ILE A 86 -9.48 -1.15 1.84
C ILE A 86 -9.56 -0.63 0.40
N ASP A 87 -10.35 -1.30 -0.43
CA ASP A 87 -10.57 -0.87 -1.81
C ASP A 87 -11.90 -1.38 -2.37
N SER A 88 -12.28 -0.90 -3.56
CA SER A 88 -13.52 -1.19 -4.27
C SER A 88 -13.20 -1.77 -5.63
N SER A 89 -13.83 -2.88 -6.01
CA SER A 89 -13.71 -3.41 -7.36
C SER A 89 -14.44 -2.51 -8.37
N LEU A 90 -13.84 -2.35 -9.55
CA LEU A 90 -14.45 -1.73 -10.73
C LEU A 90 -15.14 -2.77 -11.62
N THR A 91 -15.03 -4.05 -11.27
CA THR A 91 -15.55 -5.19 -12.03
C THR A 91 -16.51 -6.01 -11.16
N HIS A 92 -17.38 -6.81 -11.78
CA HIS A 92 -18.33 -7.62 -11.02
C HIS A 92 -17.71 -8.92 -10.48
N ASP A 93 -16.75 -9.47 -11.22
CA ASP A 93 -16.03 -10.71 -10.94
C ASP A 93 -14.72 -10.49 -10.16
N GLN A 94 -14.39 -9.23 -9.81
CA GLN A 94 -13.30 -8.84 -8.90
C GLN A 94 -11.89 -9.26 -9.36
N HIS A 95 -11.70 -9.48 -10.66
CA HIS A 95 -10.40 -9.86 -11.23
C HIS A 95 -9.37 -8.71 -11.22
N ASP A 96 -9.78 -7.53 -10.79
CA ASP A 96 -8.94 -6.33 -10.57
C ASP A 96 -8.28 -6.29 -9.18
N PHE A 97 -8.50 -7.31 -8.34
CA PHE A 97 -7.81 -7.52 -7.06
C PHE A 97 -6.56 -8.40 -7.18
N TYR A 98 -5.71 -8.14 -8.18
CA TYR A 98 -4.49 -8.93 -8.43
C TYR A 98 -3.39 -8.77 -7.35
N PHE A 99 -3.54 -7.82 -6.43
CA PHE A 99 -2.59 -7.53 -5.36
C PHE A 99 -2.83 -8.33 -4.06
N LEU A 100 -3.87 -9.18 -4.00
CA LEU A 100 -4.20 -9.92 -2.77
C LEU A 100 -3.06 -10.83 -2.31
N ASP A 101 -2.36 -11.48 -3.22
CA ASP A 101 -1.20 -12.33 -2.90
C ASP A 101 -0.08 -11.50 -2.26
N LEU A 102 0.19 -10.30 -2.79
CA LEU A 102 1.16 -9.36 -2.21
C LEU A 102 0.76 -9.01 -0.77
N LEU A 103 -0.52 -8.72 -0.50
CA LEU A 103 -0.96 -8.41 0.86
C LEU A 103 -0.79 -9.59 1.82
N ALA A 104 -1.07 -10.80 1.34
CA ALA A 104 -0.93 -12.03 2.11
C ALA A 104 0.53 -12.27 2.54
N GLU A 105 1.52 -11.93 1.69
CA GLU A 105 2.95 -12.01 2.03
C GLU A 105 3.33 -11.21 3.29
N TYR A 106 2.61 -10.12 3.60
CA TYR A 106 2.85 -9.27 4.78
C TYR A 106 1.80 -9.47 5.90
N GLY A 107 0.97 -10.51 5.78
CA GLY A 107 -0.12 -10.80 6.71
C GLY A 107 -1.15 -9.67 6.81
N VAL A 108 -1.36 -8.92 5.73
CA VAL A 108 -2.27 -7.76 5.68
C VAL A 108 -3.63 -8.21 5.16
N GLY A 109 -4.70 -7.82 5.87
CA GLY A 109 -6.06 -8.11 5.44
C GLY A 109 -6.50 -7.24 4.26
N PHE A 110 -7.60 -7.63 3.62
CA PHE A 110 -8.28 -6.81 2.60
C PHE A 110 -9.77 -6.71 2.90
N ILE A 111 -10.33 -5.52 2.74
CA ILE A 111 -11.78 -5.27 2.79
C ILE A 111 -12.20 -4.71 1.43
N ASN A 112 -13.09 -5.43 0.76
CA ASN A 112 -13.80 -4.95 -0.41
C ASN A 112 -14.98 -4.08 0.01
N VAL A 113 -14.92 -2.77 -0.27
CA VAL A 113 -15.97 -1.82 0.11
C VAL A 113 -17.17 -1.86 -0.83
N ASN A 114 -17.14 -2.67 -1.89
CA ASN A 114 -18.35 -2.97 -2.68
C ASN A 114 -19.31 -3.88 -1.90
N ASP A 115 -18.80 -4.64 -0.94
CA ASP A 115 -19.61 -5.54 -0.13
C ASP A 115 -20.49 -4.73 0.83
N ALA A 116 -21.64 -5.30 1.21
CA ALA A 116 -22.49 -4.68 2.21
C ALA A 116 -21.72 -4.48 3.52
N PRO A 117 -21.99 -3.41 4.29
CA PRO A 117 -21.37 -3.22 5.59
C PRO A 117 -21.53 -4.47 6.45
N ALA A 118 -20.45 -4.91 7.09
CA ALA A 118 -20.53 -5.95 8.10
C ALA A 118 -21.50 -5.49 9.20
N ARG A 119 -22.45 -6.36 9.56
CA ARG A 119 -23.41 -6.12 10.65
C ARG A 119 -22.76 -6.31 12.01
#